data_AF-A0A165MTI0-F1
#
_entry.id   AF-A0A165MTI0-F1
#
_cell.length_a   1.000
_cell.length_b   1.000
_cell.length_c   1.000
_cell.angle_alpha   90.00
_cell.angle_beta   90.00
_cell.angle_gamma   90.00
#
_symmetry.space_group_name_H-M   'P 1'
#
loop_
_entity.id
_entity.type
_entity.pdbx_description
1 polymer ?
#
loop_
_entity_poly.entity_id
_entity_poly.type
_entity_poly.pdbx_seq_one_letter_code
_entity_poly.pdbx_strand_id
1 'polypeptide(L)'
;MIERQERNIRRDGALFLLGFAGIILVEVVASSAPVGSEETVVHGLLFGCSTGIMLSGVFRATSKQALYSTLALGVGFALGAVIDLF
;
A
#
# COMPACT_ATOMS: atom_id res chain seq x y z
N MET A 1 8.20 -23.57 -16.70
CA MET A 1 9.49 -23.39 -15.98
C MET A 1 9.40 -22.08 -15.22
N ILE A 2 9.47 -22.09 -13.89
CA ILE A 2 9.50 -20.86 -13.09
C ILE A 2 10.88 -20.26 -13.31
N GLU A 3 10.96 -19.21 -14.12
CA GLU A 3 12.17 -18.40 -14.23
C GLU A 3 12.52 -17.91 -12.83
N ARG A 4 13.64 -18.39 -12.27
CA ARG A 4 14.19 -17.85 -11.04
C ARG A 4 14.65 -16.43 -11.34
N GLN A 5 13.80 -15.44 -11.08
CA GLN A 5 14.24 -14.04 -11.06
C GLN A 5 15.41 -13.90 -10.08
N GLU A 6 16.49 -13.28 -10.54
CA GLU A 6 17.61 -12.90 -9.68
C GLU A 6 17.09 -12.01 -8.57
N ARG A 7 17.34 -12.43 -7.33
CA ARG A 7 16.83 -11.75 -6.15
C ARG A 7 17.64 -10.49 -5.89
N ASN A 8 17.05 -9.33 -6.19
CA ASN A 8 17.63 -8.06 -5.78
C ASN A 8 17.18 -7.72 -4.34
N ILE A 9 17.91 -8.25 -3.36
CA ILE A 9 17.64 -8.08 -1.92
C ILE A 9 17.52 -6.60 -1.53
N ARG A 10 18.34 -5.73 -2.14
CA ARG A 10 18.30 -4.28 -1.86
C ARG A 10 16.98 -3.67 -2.29
N ARG A 11 16.51 -4.00 -3.49
CA ARG A 11 15.24 -3.50 -4.01
C ARG A 11 14.06 -4.03 -3.19
N ASP A 12 14.02 -5.33 -2.95
CA ASP A 12 12.94 -5.98 -2.21
C ASP A 12 12.83 -5.42 -0.78
N GLY A 13 13.98 -5.27 -0.11
CA GLY A 13 14.07 -4.65 1.21
C GLY A 13 13.67 -3.18 1.20
N ALA A 14 14.07 -2.40 0.19
CA ALA A 14 13.69 -1.00 0.07
C ALA A 14 12.18 -0.83 -0.13
N LEU A 15 11.54 -1.66 -0.96
CA LEU A 15 10.09 -1.65 -1.16
C LEU A 15 9.35 -2.00 0.14
N PHE A 16 9.81 -3.04 0.85
CA PHE A 16 9.25 -3.40 2.14
C PHE A 16 9.33 -2.23 3.14
N LEU A 17 10.52 -1.66 3.33
CA LEU A 17 10.74 -0.55 4.27
C LEU A 17 9.95 0.70 3.86
N LEU A 18 9.87 1.00 2.57
CA LEU A 18 9.10 2.14 2.06
C LEU A 18 7.60 1.98 2.36
N GLY A 19 7.05 0.81 2.07
CA GLY A 19 5.64 0.53 2.37
C GLY A 19 5.35 0.54 3.88
N PHE A 20 6.25 -0.03 4.68
CA PHE A 20 6.11 -0.02 6.15
C PHE A 20 6.20 1.39 6.73
N ALA A 21 7.16 2.20 6.29
CA ALA A 21 7.27 3.60 6.68
C ALA A 21 6.04 4.42 6.24
N GLY A 22 5.49 4.13 5.05
CA GLY A 22 4.25 4.73 4.57
C GLY A 22 3.06 4.44 5.48
N ILE A 23 2.90 3.19 5.92
CA ILE A 23 1.85 2.80 6.88
C ILE A 23 1.99 3.59 8.18
N ILE A 24 3.19 3.62 8.76
CA ILE A 24 3.44 4.37 10.01
C ILE A 24 3.10 5.85 9.82
N LEU A 25 3.51 6.45 8.70
CA LEU A 25 3.27 7.86 8.44
C LEU A 25 1.78 8.15 8.29
N VAL A 26 1.05 7.30 7.58
CA VAL A 26 -0.41 7.42 7.41
C VAL A 26 -1.13 7.31 8.76
N GLU A 27 -0.79 6.30 9.56
CA GLU A 27 -1.38 6.12 10.90
C GLU A 27 -1.05 7.30 11.83
N VAL A 28 0.19 7.78 11.86
CA VAL A 28 0.57 8.88 12.74
C VAL A 28 -0.04 10.22 12.31
N VAL A 29 -0.13 10.48 11.01
CA VAL A 29 -0.56 11.78 10.48
C VAL A 29 -2.08 11.88 10.33
N ALA A 30 -2.75 10.79 9.97
CA ALA A 30 -4.17 10.81 9.61
C ALA A 30 -5.10 10.09 10.61
N SER A 31 -4.58 9.48 11.68
CA SER A 31 -5.41 8.92 12.77
C SER A 31 -6.22 9.96 13.57
N SER A 32 -5.93 11.26 13.42
CA SER A 32 -6.66 12.34 14.12
C SER A 32 -7.98 12.75 13.47
N ALA A 33 -8.33 12.19 12.30
CA ALA A 33 -9.54 12.58 11.57
C ALA A 33 -10.80 11.89 12.12
N PRO A 34 -11.94 12.59 12.25
CA PRO A 34 -13.21 11.97 12.61
C PRO A 34 -13.63 10.92 11.57
N VAL A 35 -14.07 9.75 12.05
CA VAL A 35 -14.74 8.72 11.25
C VAL A 35 -15.95 9.38 10.58
N GLY A 36 -15.95 9.52 9.25
CA GLY A 36 -16.99 10.29 8.58
C GLY A 36 -16.52 11.39 7.61
N SER A 37 -15.21 11.70 7.59
CA SER A 37 -14.68 12.82 6.81
C SER A 37 -14.08 12.39 5.47
N GLU A 38 -13.89 13.32 4.53
CA GLU A 38 -13.17 13.04 3.27
C GLU A 38 -11.74 12.50 3.53
N GLU A 39 -11.15 12.84 4.68
CA GLU A 39 -9.86 12.33 5.12
C GLU A 39 -9.84 10.81 5.34
N THR A 40 -10.99 10.18 5.66
CA THR A 40 -11.11 8.72 5.82
C THR A 40 -10.84 7.97 4.51
N VAL A 41 -11.26 8.55 3.37
CA VAL A 41 -11.04 7.97 2.03
C VAL A 41 -9.58 8.10 1.61
N VAL A 42 -8.97 9.26 1.88
CA VAL A 42 -7.55 9.52 1.60
C VAL A 42 -6.67 8.63 2.47
N HIS A 43 -7.01 8.47 3.75
CA HIS A 43 -6.35 7.53 4.65
C HIS A 43 -6.39 6.10 4.11
N GLY A 44 -7.58 5.61 3.74
CA GLY A 44 -7.75 4.29 3.14
C GLY A 44 -6.89 4.11 1.87
N LEU A 45 -6.91 5.09 0.96
CA LEU A 45 -6.12 5.06 -0.26
C LEU A 45 -4.61 4.96 0.03
N LEU A 46 -4.09 5.83 0.89
CA LEU A 46 -2.67 5.86 1.24
C LEU A 46 -2.24 4.60 1.99
N PHE A 47 -3.09 4.08 2.86
CA PHE A 47 -2.88 2.82 3.56
C PHE A 47 -2.81 1.64 2.59
N GLY A 48 -3.77 1.54 1.66
CA GLY A 48 -3.80 0.50 0.63
C GLY A 48 -2.58 0.55 -0.30
N CYS A 49 -2.18 1.75 -0.73
CA CYS A 49 -0.97 1.94 -1.53
C CYS A 49 0.30 1.52 -0.78
N SER A 50 0.44 1.94 0.48
CA SER A 50 1.60 1.59 1.31
C SER A 50 1.69 0.08 1.54
N THR A 51 0.55 -0.57 1.76
CA THR A 51 0.43 -2.03 1.86
C THR A 51 0.85 -2.71 0.55
N GLY A 52 0.40 -2.22 -0.61
CA GLY A 52 0.78 -2.78 -1.91
C GLY A 52 2.28 -2.69 -2.20
N ILE A 53 2.91 -1.56 -1.85
CA ILE A 53 4.37 -1.38 -1.98
C ILE A 53 5.11 -2.33 -1.04
N MET A 54 4.65 -2.47 0.21
CA MET A 54 5.26 -3.39 1.19
C MET A 54 5.20 -4.84 0.69
N LEU A 55 4.02 -5.31 0.28
CA LEU A 55 3.81 -6.66 -0.24
C LEU A 55 4.59 -6.92 -1.53
N SER A 56 4.79 -5.89 -2.35
CA SER A 56 5.64 -5.99 -3.55
C SER A 56 7.10 -6.34 -3.20
N GLY A 57 7.63 -5.83 -2.09
CA GLY A 57 8.94 -6.22 -1.57
C GLY A 57 8.96 -7.66 -1.02
N VAL A 58 7.90 -8.08 -0.33
CA VAL A 58 7.78 -9.45 0.23
C VAL A 58 7.69 -10.51 -0.86
N PHE A 59 6.83 -10.30 -1.84
CA PHE A 59 6.56 -11.25 -2.92
C PHE A 59 7.49 -11.12 -4.12
N ARG A 60 8.47 -10.20 -4.08
CA ARG A 60 9.41 -9.95 -5.17
C ARG A 60 8.68 -9.60 -6.47
N ALA A 61 7.65 -8.75 -6.35
CA ALA A 61 6.82 -8.38 -7.48
C ALA A 61 7.66 -7.62 -8.51
N THR A 62 7.44 -7.92 -9.79
CA THR A 62 8.00 -7.12 -10.89
C THR A 62 7.52 -5.67 -10.79
N SER A 63 8.23 -4.72 -11.41
CA SER A 63 7.83 -3.29 -11.33
C SER A 63 6.40 -3.06 -11.82
N LYS A 64 5.98 -3.79 -12.86
CA LYS A 64 4.61 -3.72 -13.38
C LYS A 64 3.60 -4.27 -12.37
N GLN A 65 3.87 -5.44 -11.80
CA GLN A 65 2.99 -6.05 -10.78
C GLN A 65 2.90 -5.18 -9.53
N ALA A 66 4.00 -4.61 -9.09
CA ALA A 66 4.03 -3.69 -7.95
C ALA A 66 3.13 -2.48 -8.19
N LEU A 67 3.19 -1.90 -9.39
CA LEU A 67 2.38 -0.74 -9.76
C LEU A 67 0.88 -1.09 -9.82
N TYR A 68 0.52 -2.19 -10.50
CA TYR A 68 -0.88 -2.64 -10.59
C TYR A 68 -1.46 -3.05 -9.24
N SER A 69 -0.72 -3.81 -8.44
CA SER A 69 -1.19 -4.25 -7.11
C SER A 69 -1.31 -3.08 -6.13
N THR A 70 -0.38 -2.13 -6.16
CA THR A 70 -0.45 -0.90 -5.36
C THR A 70 -1.69 -0.08 -5.71
N LEU A 71 -1.95 0.13 -7.00
CA LEU A 71 -3.16 0.85 -7.45
C LEU A 71 -4.43 0.09 -7.07
N ALA A 72 -4.48 -1.22 -7.30
CA ALA A 72 -5.64 -2.04 -6.97
C ALA A 72 -5.94 -2.02 -5.47
N LEU A 73 -4.93 -2.14 -4.62
CA LEU A 73 -5.08 -2.06 -3.16
C LEU A 73 -5.44 -0.65 -2.72
N GLY A 74 -4.79 0.38 -3.24
CA GLY A 74 -5.14 1.77 -2.94
C GLY A 74 -6.60 2.09 -3.25
N VAL A 75 -7.07 1.74 -4.45
CA VAL A 75 -8.48 1.92 -4.83
C VAL A 75 -9.42 1.05 -4.00
N GLY A 76 -9.04 -0.21 -3.72
CA GLY A 76 -9.86 -1.12 -2.91
C GLY A 76 -10.08 -0.61 -1.48
N PHE A 77 -9.03 -0.13 -0.82
CA PHE A 77 -9.16 0.45 0.52
C PHE A 77 -9.89 1.80 0.50
N ALA A 78 -9.69 2.62 -0.54
CA ALA A 78 -10.45 3.86 -0.69
C ALA A 78 -11.96 3.59 -0.84
N LEU A 79 -12.33 2.63 -1.69
CA LEU A 79 -13.72 2.21 -1.86
C LEU A 79 -14.29 1.59 -0.57
N GLY A 80 -13.50 0.77 0.14
CA GLY A 80 -13.90 0.23 1.44
C GLY A 80 -14.21 1.34 2.46
N ALA A 81 -13.36 2.36 2.53
CA ALA A 81 -13.57 3.52 3.39
C ALA A 81 -14.79 4.35 2.98
N VAL A 82 -15.09 4.46 1.68
CA VAL A 82 -16.32 5.11 1.19
C VAL A 82 -17.55 4.30 1.58
N ILE A 83 -17.53 2.97 1.46
CA ILE A 83 -18.68 2.12 1.80
C ILE A 83 -18.96 2.20 3.31
N ASP A 84 -17.92 2.17 4.14
CA ASP A 84 -18.05 2.25 5.60
C ASP A 84 -18.57 3.63 6.08
N LEU A 85 -18.51 4.65 5.20
CA LEU A 85 -19.04 5.99 5.43
C LEU A 85 -20.57 6.07 5.30
N PHE A 86 -21.16 5.27 4.43
CA PHE A 86 -22.59 5.32 4.06
C PHE A 86 -23.43 4.34 4.87
#